data_AF-A0A838FWM7-F1
#
_entry.id   AF-A0A838FWM7-F1
#
_cell.length_a   1.000
_cell.length_b   1.000
_cell.length_c   1.000
_cell.angle_alpha   90.00
_cell.angle_beta   90.00
_cell.angle_gamma   90.00
#
_symmetry.space_group_name_H-M   'P 1'
#
loop_
_entity.id
_entity.type
_entity.pdbx_description
1 polymer ?
#
loop_
_entity_poly.entity_id
_entity_poly.type
_entity_poly.pdbx_seq_one_letter_code
_entity_poly.pdbx_strand_id
1 'polypeptide(L)' 'ARALLRDDIGRLGVGSRADFAVLDAPSYLHLAYRPGVPLAHAVWRAGHQVA' A
#
# COMPACT_ATOMS: atom_id res chain seq x y z
N ALA A 1 2.55 6.26 11.23
CA ALA A 1 3.65 5.27 11.39
C ALA A 1 4.23 5.37 12.80
N ARG A 2 3.68 4.58 13.75
CA ARG A 2 3.93 4.76 15.19
C ARG A 2 5.38 4.47 15.61
N ALA A 3 6.02 3.46 15.00
CA ALA A 3 7.43 3.15 15.28
C ALA A 3 8.40 4.27 14.88
N LEU A 4 8.02 5.10 13.90
CA LEU A 4 8.82 6.23 13.43
C LEU A 4 8.38 7.57 14.03
N LEU A 5 7.40 7.58 14.94
CA LEU A 5 6.77 8.78 15.50
C LEU A 5 6.34 9.79 14.41
N ARG A 6 5.75 9.25 13.33
CA ARG A 6 5.29 10.04 12.18
C ARG A 6 3.79 9.90 11.93
N ASP A 7 3.21 10.99 11.47
CA ASP A 7 1.75 11.19 11.35
C ASP A 7 1.31 11.21 9.88
N ASP A 8 2.28 11.46 9.00
CA ASP A 8 2.11 11.68 7.57
C ASP A 8 2.25 10.41 6.73
N ILE A 9 2.68 9.29 7.31
CA ILE A 9 2.86 7.99 6.63
C ILE A 9 2.21 6.83 7.38
N GLY A 10 1.93 5.73 6.68
CA GLY A 10 1.34 4.51 7.27
C GLY A 10 -0.17 4.60 7.50
N ARG A 11 -0.84 5.55 6.85
CA ARG A 11 -2.30 5.67 6.78
C ARG A 11 -2.69 6.25 5.41
N LEU A 12 -3.91 5.97 4.97
CA LEU A 12 -4.51 6.63 3.81
C LEU A 12 -5.43 7.74 4.30
N GLY A 13 -5.18 8.97 3.84
CA GLY A 13 -5.97 10.13 4.21
C GLY A 13 -5.38 11.41 3.63
N VAL A 14 -6.20 12.47 3.58
CA VAL A 14 -5.75 13.79 3.13
C VAL A 14 -4.62 14.30 4.02
N GLY A 15 -3.57 14.86 3.40
CA GLY A 15 -2.37 15.33 4.07
C GLY A 15 -1.33 14.24 4.39
N SER A 16 -1.64 12.96 4.18
CA SER A 16 -0.65 11.88 4.23
C SER A 16 0.12 11.77 2.92
N ARG A 17 1.37 11.34 3.02
CA ARG A 17 2.20 11.00 1.86
C ARG A 17 1.54 9.87 1.07
N ALA A 18 1.52 10.02 -0.25
CA ALA A 18 0.97 9.06 -1.19
C ALA A 18 1.91 7.86 -1.43
N ASP A 19 2.17 7.11 -0.35
CA ASP A 19 2.85 5.82 -0.38
C ASP A 19 1.81 4.71 -0.17
N PHE A 20 1.47 3.97 -1.23
CA PHE A 20 0.45 2.91 -1.19
C PHE A 20 0.64 1.88 -2.31
N ALA A 21 -0.01 0.73 -2.19
CA ALA A 21 -0.09 -0.26 -3.25
C ALA A 21 -1.56 -0.56 -3.59
N VAL A 22 -1.83 -0.81 -4.87
CA VAL A 22 -3.11 -1.32 -5.35
C VAL A 22 -2.95 -2.82 -5.50
N LEU A 23 -3.87 -3.58 -4.91
CA LEU A 23 -3.84 -5.04 -4.94
C LEU A 23 -4.93 -5.55 -5.88
N ASP A 24 -4.58 -6.48 -6.75
CA ASP A 24 -5.54 -7.22 -7.56
C ASP A 24 -6.16 -8.35 -6.72
N ALA A 25 -7.11 -7.96 -5.88
CA ALA A 25 -7.76 -8.83 -4.92
C ALA A 25 -9.29 -8.58 -4.95
N PRO A 26 -10.10 -9.58 -5.32
CA PRO A 26 -11.57 -9.44 -5.35
C PRO A 26 -12.18 -9.13 -3.97
N SER A 27 -11.48 -9.50 -2.88
CA SER A 27 -11.85 -9.14 -1.52
C SER A 27 -10.64 -9.22 -0.59
N TYR A 28 -10.76 -8.67 0.62
CA TYR A 28 -9.72 -8.77 1.65
C TYR A 28 -9.38 -10.22 2.05
N LEU A 29 -10.28 -11.19 1.81
CA LEU A 29 -10.00 -12.61 2.08
C LEU A 29 -8.86 -13.14 1.19
N HIS A 30 -8.66 -12.55 0.02
CA HIS A 30 -7.60 -12.91 -0.93
C HIS A 30 -6.22 -12.40 -0.51
N LEU A 31 -6.13 -11.60 0.58
CA LEU A 31 -4.87 -11.17 1.17
C LEU A 31 -4.13 -12.32 1.87
N ALA A 32 -4.85 -13.39 2.24
CA ALA A 32 -4.26 -14.52 2.95
C ALA A 32 -3.29 -15.29 2.01
N TYR A 33 -1.99 -15.04 2.25
CA TYR A 33 -0.81 -15.82 1.89
C TYR A 33 -0.87 -16.68 0.61
N ARG A 34 -0.46 -16.09 -0.51
CA ARG A 34 -0.08 -16.79 -1.75
C ARG A 34 1.34 -16.40 -2.18
N PRO A 35 2.39 -17.01 -1.62
CA PRO A 35 3.77 -16.76 -2.03
C PRO A 35 3.93 -16.94 -3.54
N GLY A 36 4.61 -16.00 -4.20
CA GLY A 36 4.89 -16.06 -5.64
C GLY A 36 3.76 -15.55 -6.55
N VAL A 37 2.60 -15.15 -6.01
CA VAL A 37 1.55 -14.52 -6.82
C VAL A 37 1.78 -13.02 -6.90
N PRO A 38 1.79 -12.41 -8.10
CA PRO A 38 1.90 -10.96 -8.27
C PRO A 38 0.58 -10.29 -7.85
N LEU A 39 0.37 -10.12 -6.55
CA LEU A 39 -0.86 -9.53 -6.01
C LEU A 39 -0.89 -8.00 -6.18
N ALA A 40 0.27 -7.35 -6.18
CA ALA A 40 0.35 -5.91 -6.37
C ALA A 40 0.16 -5.57 -7.86
N HIS A 41 -0.91 -4.84 -8.16
CA HIS A 41 -1.20 -4.31 -9.49
C HIS A 41 -0.39 -3.04 -9.77
N ALA A 42 -0.21 -2.19 -8.76
CA ALA A 42 0.59 -0.97 -8.86
C ALA A 42 1.17 -0.59 -7.50
N VAL A 43 2.36 0.02 -7.50
CA VAL A 43 3.00 0.58 -6.30
C VAL A 43 3.26 2.06 -6.50
N TRP A 44 2.85 2.87 -5.53
CA TRP A 44 2.99 4.31 -5.53
C TRP A 44 3.89 4.76 -4.39
N ARG A 45 4.81 5.69 -4.69
CA ARG A 45 5.71 6.30 -3.73
C ARG A 45 5.74 7.81 -3.94
N ALA A 46 5.41 8.57 -2.91
CA ALA A 46 5.27 10.02 -2.95
C ALA A 46 4.42 10.52 -4.14
N GLY A 47 3.38 9.77 -4.52
CA GLY A 47 2.50 10.12 -5.65
C GLY A 47 3.03 9.73 -7.02
N HIS A 48 4.17 9.03 -7.11
CA HIS A 48 4.70 8.49 -8.35
C HIS A 48 4.52 6.96 -8.40
N GLN A 49 4.02 6.44 -9.52
CA GLN A 49 3.99 5.00 -9.75
C GLN A 49 5.41 4.48 -10.01
N VAL A 50 5.83 3.44 -9.31
CA VAL A 50 7.19 2.87 -9.36
C VAL A 50 7.23 1.40 -9.76
N ALA A 51 6.09 0.71 -9.70
CA ALA A 51 5.89 -0.65 -10.17
C ALA A 51 4.42 -0.87 -10.53
#